data_AF-A0A2V6QYY7-F1
#
_entry.id   AF-A0A2V6QYY7-F1
#
_cell.length_a   1.000
_cell.length_b   1.000
_cell.length_c   1.000
_cell.angle_alpha   90.00
_cell.angle_beta   90.00
_cell.angle_gamma   90.00
#
_symmetry.space_group_name_H-M   'P 1'
#
loop_
_entity.id
_entity.type
_entity.pdbx_description
1 polymer ?
#
loop_
_entity_poly.entity_id
_entity_poly.type
_entity_poly.pdbx_seq_one_letter_code
_entity_poly.pdbx_strand_id
1 'polypeptide(L)'
;MAAALQRFGGARPPSPERVRAVPRRARDARSARARRVAGRAGARVTPPPGYVLIRPETLVALQKAVEAALGARAADCLVAGGLAGGAKATASLDLPKDERVRRLLEAGREIGWGDFALERLTPTELIVSVGDSPFARVYGRAGAPVCHLTRGVLQALASTVLEAPVAVEETACAAVGAERCRFETRADRRADAALLRGVLHIGIVVDDLEQSLREWQRVFGVSVGDRWQSDVGVKVAFLDVAGTRLELVEYTGPIVERFGPVLARREGVHHVCFAVDDLDAALGAVRARGLRVVPGFPLEGAHGRIAFLEPEPTTGLVTELCQPRGPA
;
A
#
# COMPACT_ATOMS: atom_id res chain seq x y z
N MET A 1 -48.83 25.48 -17.08
CA MET A 1 -47.61 26.02 -17.73
C MET A 1 -46.82 24.83 -18.28
N ALA A 2 -47.24 24.13 -19.34
CA ALA A 2 -47.44 24.62 -20.70
C ALA A 2 -46.26 25.48 -21.18
N ALA A 3 -45.54 24.94 -22.17
CA ALA A 3 -44.50 25.55 -23.02
C ALA A 3 -43.04 25.60 -22.49
N ALA A 4 -42.30 24.50 -22.72
CA ALA A 4 -40.90 24.53 -23.20
C ALA A 4 -40.37 23.15 -23.68
N LEU A 5 -41.23 22.25 -24.19
CA LEU A 5 -40.85 20.87 -24.55
C LEU A 5 -40.84 20.55 -26.06
N GLN A 6 -40.82 21.54 -26.95
CA GLN A 6 -40.82 21.27 -28.39
C GLN A 6 -39.92 22.24 -29.16
N ARG A 7 -38.63 21.90 -29.26
CA ARG A 7 -37.77 22.43 -30.33
C ARG A 7 -36.50 21.62 -30.61
N PHE A 8 -36.60 20.30 -30.74
CA PHE A 8 -35.59 19.52 -31.47
C PHE A 8 -36.26 18.39 -32.25
N GLY A 9 -36.86 18.75 -33.38
CA GLY A 9 -37.24 17.81 -34.41
C GLY A 9 -36.01 17.33 -35.18
N GLY A 10 -35.85 16.01 -35.27
CA GLY A 10 -35.37 15.31 -36.45
C GLY A 10 -33.99 15.66 -37.01
N ALA A 11 -32.93 15.18 -36.36
CA ALA A 11 -31.71 14.79 -37.07
C ALA A 11 -31.22 13.45 -36.51
N ARG A 12 -31.24 12.41 -37.34
CA ARG A 12 -30.63 11.10 -37.05
C ARG A 12 -29.13 11.34 -36.82
N PRO A 13 -28.50 10.82 -35.75
CA PRO A 13 -27.06 10.98 -35.57
C PRO A 13 -26.34 10.41 -36.82
N PRO A 14 -25.29 11.08 -37.33
CA PRO A 14 -24.52 10.54 -38.43
C PRO A 14 -23.98 9.16 -38.02
N SER A 15 -24.14 8.18 -38.89
CA SER A 15 -23.50 6.87 -38.74
C SER A 15 -22.01 7.09 -38.45
N PRO A 16 -21.40 6.34 -37.52
CA PRO A 16 -19.99 6.51 -37.23
C PRO A 16 -19.21 6.33 -38.53
N GLU A 17 -18.62 7.43 -39.03
CA GLU A 17 -17.65 7.35 -40.10
C GLU A 17 -16.62 6.33 -39.66
N ARG A 18 -16.48 5.25 -40.44
CA ARG A 18 -15.46 4.24 -40.20
C ARG A 18 -14.12 4.97 -40.25
N VAL A 19 -13.57 5.28 -39.07
CA VAL A 19 -12.19 5.73 -38.92
C VAL A 19 -11.36 4.68 -39.63
N ARG A 20 -10.88 5.01 -40.84
CA ARG A 20 -10.02 4.09 -41.59
C ARG A 20 -8.82 3.80 -40.71
N ALA A 21 -8.70 2.53 -40.32
CA ALA A 21 -7.52 2.06 -39.62
C ALA A 21 -6.29 2.46 -40.45
N VAL A 22 -5.45 3.32 -39.86
CA VAL A 22 -4.15 3.65 -40.45
C VAL A 22 -3.38 2.33 -40.58
N PRO A 23 -2.97 1.93 -41.80
CA PRO A 23 -2.24 0.69 -42.01
C PRO A 23 -1.03 0.64 -41.07
N ARG A 24 -0.76 -0.50 -40.42
CA ARG A 24 0.31 -0.68 -39.42
C ARG A 24 1.64 -0.04 -39.86
N ARG A 25 2.01 -0.21 -41.14
CA ARG A 25 3.24 0.37 -41.73
C ARG A 25 3.32 1.91 -41.66
N ALA A 26 2.19 2.62 -41.70
CA ALA A 26 2.14 4.08 -41.60
C ALA A 26 2.17 4.60 -40.15
N ARG A 27 1.82 3.75 -39.15
CA ARG A 27 2.05 4.06 -37.72
C ARG A 27 3.53 3.95 -37.38
N ASP A 28 4.21 2.94 -37.88
CA ASP A 28 5.63 2.68 -37.61
C ASP A 28 6.55 3.80 -38.17
N ALA A 29 6.20 4.35 -39.33
CA ALA A 29 6.97 5.46 -39.92
C ALA A 29 6.79 6.80 -39.18
N ARG A 30 5.64 7.05 -38.53
CA ARG A 30 5.40 8.27 -37.74
C ARG A 30 5.89 8.13 -36.30
N SER A 31 5.81 6.94 -35.70
CA SER A 31 6.34 6.65 -34.36
C SER A 31 7.87 6.65 -34.31
N ALA A 32 8.53 6.34 -35.44
CA ALA A 32 9.99 6.47 -35.58
C ALA A 32 10.48 7.94 -35.64
N ARG A 33 9.61 8.90 -35.96
CA ARG A 33 10.01 10.32 -36.14
C ARG A 33 9.81 11.22 -34.92
N ALA A 34 9.19 10.75 -33.84
CA ALA A 34 8.77 11.61 -32.72
C ALA A 34 9.12 11.11 -31.30
N ARG A 35 10.21 10.35 -31.12
CA ARG A 35 10.70 9.93 -29.78
C ARG A 35 12.14 10.33 -29.54
N ARG A 36 12.45 11.62 -29.62
CA ARG A 36 13.78 12.13 -29.32
C ARG A 36 13.65 13.13 -28.17
N VAL A 37 14.22 12.79 -27.01
CA VAL A 37 14.43 13.75 -25.92
C VAL A 37 15.92 14.06 -25.88
N ALA A 38 16.26 15.35 -25.90
CA ALA A 38 17.64 15.80 -25.79
C ALA A 38 18.06 15.74 -24.31
N GLY A 39 19.06 14.92 -23.98
CA GLY A 39 19.67 14.91 -22.65
C GLY A 39 20.56 16.14 -22.42
N ARG A 40 20.90 16.43 -21.15
CA ARG A 40 21.77 17.55 -20.74
C ARG A 40 23.16 17.56 -21.37
N ALA A 41 23.62 16.45 -21.95
CA ALA A 41 24.89 16.31 -22.66
C ALA A 41 24.75 16.12 -24.18
N GLY A 42 23.59 16.44 -24.77
CA GLY A 42 23.33 16.22 -26.20
C GLY A 42 23.09 14.75 -26.60
N ALA A 43 23.17 13.81 -25.66
CA ALA A 43 22.84 12.41 -25.87
C ALA A 43 21.34 12.23 -26.14
N ARG A 44 21.02 11.52 -27.23
CA ARG A 44 19.65 11.21 -27.65
C ARG A 44 19.26 9.86 -27.05
N VAL A 45 18.47 9.86 -25.97
CA VAL A 45 17.99 8.61 -25.35
C VAL A 45 16.60 8.30 -25.89
N THR A 46 16.45 7.12 -26.50
CA THR A 46 15.14 6.56 -26.83
C THR A 46 14.84 5.50 -25.77
N PRO A 47 13.84 5.72 -24.90
CA PRO A 47 13.52 4.74 -23.87
C PRO A 47 13.06 3.42 -24.52
N PRO A 48 13.44 2.25 -23.97
CA PRO A 48 12.98 0.97 -24.48
C PRO A 48 11.45 0.84 -24.37
N PRO A 49 10.82 -0.09 -25.11
CA PRO A 49 9.39 -0.36 -24.98
C PRO A 49 9.00 -0.62 -23.52
N GLY A 50 7.94 0.04 -23.03
CA GLY A 50 7.48 -0.08 -21.64
C GLY A 50 8.00 0.98 -20.67
N TYR A 51 8.86 1.90 -21.11
CA TYR A 51 9.33 3.03 -20.31
C TYR A 51 8.57 4.33 -20.62
N VAL A 52 8.29 5.11 -19.58
CA VAL A 52 7.67 6.44 -19.68
C VAL A 52 8.66 7.48 -19.16
N LEU A 53 8.89 8.54 -19.94
CA LEU A 53 9.67 9.69 -19.49
C LEU A 53 8.76 10.66 -18.76
N ILE A 54 9.01 10.85 -17.46
CA ILE A 54 8.23 11.74 -16.60
C ILE A 54 9.16 12.84 -16.09
N ARG A 55 8.68 14.09 -16.14
CA ARG A 55 9.42 15.22 -15.59
C ARG A 55 9.50 15.11 -14.06
N PRO A 56 10.66 15.42 -13.44
CA PRO A 56 10.78 15.46 -11.99
C PRO A 56 9.72 16.34 -11.30
N GLU A 57 9.35 17.48 -11.91
CA GLU A 57 8.31 18.38 -11.39
C GLU A 57 6.95 17.70 -11.31
N THR A 58 6.63 16.82 -12.25
CA THR A 58 5.38 16.04 -12.23
C THR A 58 5.39 15.03 -11.08
N LEU A 59 6.49 14.30 -10.89
CA LEU A 59 6.59 13.32 -9.79
C LEU A 59 6.57 14.00 -8.43
N VAL A 60 7.25 15.13 -8.28
CA VAL A 60 7.29 15.87 -7.02
C VAL A 60 5.95 16.55 -6.71
N ALA A 61 5.24 17.08 -7.71
CA ALA A 61 3.89 17.60 -7.53
C ALA A 61 2.92 16.48 -7.10
N LEU A 62 3.04 15.30 -7.71
CA LEU A 62 2.28 14.11 -7.30
C LEU A 62 2.62 13.72 -5.86
N GLN A 63 3.90 13.64 -5.50
CA GLN A 63 4.34 13.35 -4.14
C GLN A 63 3.73 14.33 -3.14
N LYS A 64 3.80 15.64 -3.37
CA LYS A 64 3.20 16.66 -2.49
C LYS A 64 1.69 16.51 -2.37
N ALA A 65 1.00 16.15 -3.46
CA ALA A 65 -0.44 15.87 -3.42
C ALA A 65 -0.76 14.62 -2.57
N VAL A 66 0.06 13.58 -2.67
CA VAL A 66 -0.07 12.36 -1.85
C VAL A 66 0.25 12.66 -0.37
N GLU A 67 1.28 13.45 -0.08
CA GLU A 67 1.61 13.93 1.26
C GLU A 67 0.47 14.73 1.89
N ALA A 68 -0.15 15.63 1.11
CA ALA A 68 -1.31 16.40 1.58
C ALA A 68 -2.53 15.51 1.86
N ALA A 69 -2.73 14.44 1.09
CA ALA A 69 -3.87 13.54 1.24
C ALA A 69 -3.68 12.48 2.35
N LEU A 70 -2.46 11.96 2.53
CA LEU A 70 -2.19 10.79 3.37
C LEU A 70 -1.32 11.08 4.60
N GLY A 71 -0.79 12.31 4.73
CA GLY A 71 0.08 12.70 5.84
C GLY A 71 1.26 11.74 6.02
N ALA A 72 1.42 11.22 7.23
CA ALA A 72 2.52 10.32 7.59
C ALA A 72 2.60 9.04 6.74
N ARG A 73 1.48 8.58 6.16
CA ARG A 73 1.44 7.36 5.33
C ARG A 73 1.98 7.57 3.91
N ALA A 74 2.11 8.81 3.46
CA ALA A 74 2.53 9.11 2.09
C ALA A 74 3.92 8.57 1.76
N ALA A 75 4.85 8.68 2.72
CA ALA A 75 6.22 8.19 2.54
C ALA A 75 6.26 6.69 2.26
N ASP A 76 5.46 5.89 2.97
CA ASP A 76 5.40 4.44 2.77
C ASP A 76 4.84 4.07 1.39
N CYS A 77 3.80 4.78 0.91
CA CYS A 77 3.25 4.58 -0.44
C CYS A 77 4.30 4.87 -1.53
N LEU A 78 5.03 5.97 -1.41
CA LEU A 78 6.05 6.37 -2.38
C LEU A 78 7.26 5.43 -2.37
N VAL A 79 7.65 4.94 -1.19
CA VAL A 79 8.71 3.94 -1.02
C VAL A 79 8.31 2.62 -1.64
N ALA A 80 7.06 2.17 -1.46
CA ALA A 80 6.54 0.98 -2.12
C ALA A 80 6.62 1.10 -3.66
N GLY A 81 6.33 2.28 -4.20
CA GLY A 81 6.52 2.57 -5.63
C GLY A 81 7.98 2.42 -6.08
N GLY A 82 8.91 2.97 -5.29
CA GLY A 82 10.35 2.84 -5.55
C GLY A 82 10.84 1.39 -5.47
N LEU A 83 10.37 0.64 -4.48
CA LEU A 83 10.69 -0.78 -4.27
C LEU A 83 10.27 -1.61 -5.48
N ALA A 84 9.05 -1.42 -5.98
CA ALA A 84 8.53 -2.13 -7.15
C ALA A 84 9.34 -1.84 -8.43
N GLY A 85 9.80 -0.59 -8.61
CA GLY A 85 10.68 -0.21 -9.71
C GLY A 85 12.09 -0.80 -9.58
N GLY A 86 12.69 -0.67 -8.39
CA GLY A 86 14.03 -1.15 -8.08
C GLY A 86 14.17 -2.67 -8.22
N ALA A 87 13.18 -3.44 -7.75
CA ALA A 87 13.19 -4.90 -7.83
C ALA A 87 13.30 -5.41 -9.29
N LYS A 88 12.65 -4.72 -10.24
CA LYS A 88 12.77 -5.06 -11.66
C LYS A 88 14.16 -4.76 -12.21
N ALA A 89 14.78 -3.66 -11.78
CA ALA A 89 16.13 -3.29 -12.20
C ALA A 89 17.19 -4.22 -11.63
N THR A 90 17.04 -4.69 -10.39
CA THR A 90 17.99 -5.59 -9.74
C THR A 90 17.89 -7.02 -10.26
N ALA A 91 16.68 -7.50 -10.58
CA ALA A 91 16.45 -8.86 -11.09
C ALA A 91 17.07 -9.11 -12.48
N SER A 92 17.30 -8.06 -13.28
CA SER A 92 17.85 -8.19 -14.63
C SER A 92 19.37 -8.39 -14.70
N LEU A 93 20.09 -8.46 -13.57
CA LEU A 93 21.55 -8.47 -13.53
C LEU A 93 22.10 -9.73 -12.85
N ASP A 94 22.67 -10.64 -13.66
CA ASP A 94 23.45 -11.78 -13.18
C ASP A 94 24.93 -11.38 -13.04
N LEU A 95 25.23 -10.61 -11.98
CA LEU A 95 26.56 -10.07 -11.68
C LEU A 95 26.93 -10.31 -10.21
N PRO A 96 28.22 -10.41 -9.86
CA PRO A 96 28.69 -10.39 -8.48
C PRO A 96 28.19 -9.16 -7.71
N LYS A 97 28.03 -9.29 -6.39
CA LYS A 97 27.42 -8.29 -5.50
C LYS A 97 27.96 -6.86 -5.72
N ASP A 98 29.28 -6.68 -5.64
CA ASP A 98 29.91 -5.37 -5.77
C ASP A 98 29.70 -4.75 -7.15
N GLU A 99 29.79 -5.57 -8.20
CA GLU A 99 29.63 -5.13 -9.58
C GLU A 99 28.17 -4.76 -9.90
N ARG A 100 27.23 -5.53 -9.34
CA ARG A 100 25.80 -5.22 -9.41
C ARG A 100 25.48 -3.87 -8.80
N VAL A 101 26.05 -3.56 -7.62
CA VAL A 101 25.89 -2.24 -6.98
C VAL A 101 26.43 -1.15 -7.88
N ARG A 102 27.69 -1.24 -8.32
CA ARG A 102 28.30 -0.23 -9.19
C ARG A 102 27.48 0.01 -10.46
N ARG A 103 27.06 -1.06 -11.13
CA ARG A 103 26.29 -0.98 -12.38
C ARG A 103 24.95 -0.29 -12.20
N LEU A 104 24.25 -0.57 -11.11
CA LEU A 104 22.93 0.04 -10.83
C LEU A 104 23.05 1.51 -10.43
N LEU A 105 24.08 1.88 -9.68
CA LEU A 105 24.34 3.29 -9.35
C LEU A 105 24.72 4.09 -10.60
N GLU A 106 25.54 3.52 -11.48
CA GLU A 106 25.88 4.11 -12.78
C GLU A 106 24.64 4.27 -13.67
N ALA A 107 23.84 3.20 -13.81
CA ALA A 107 22.61 3.26 -14.60
C ALA A 107 21.65 4.34 -14.08
N GLY A 108 21.48 4.44 -12.75
CA GLY A 108 20.66 5.48 -12.10
C GLY A 108 21.12 6.89 -12.48
N ARG A 109 22.44 7.12 -12.52
CA ARG A 109 23.03 8.38 -12.97
C ARG A 109 22.71 8.67 -14.44
N GLU A 110 22.86 7.69 -15.33
CA GLU A 110 22.59 7.84 -16.76
C GLU A 110 21.13 8.19 -17.07
N ILE A 111 20.19 7.65 -16.28
CA ILE A 111 18.76 7.93 -16.43
C ILE A 111 18.28 9.14 -15.62
N GLY A 112 19.20 9.89 -15.00
CA GLY A 112 18.91 11.19 -14.38
C GLY A 112 18.32 11.13 -12.97
N TRP A 113 18.55 10.05 -12.22
CA TRP A 113 18.09 9.92 -10.81
C TRP A 113 19.01 10.60 -9.79
N GLY A 114 20.09 11.22 -10.25
CA GLY A 114 21.08 11.91 -9.42
C GLY A 114 22.48 11.34 -9.61
N ASP A 115 23.46 11.96 -8.94
CA ASP A 115 24.85 11.52 -8.90
C ASP A 115 25.03 10.54 -7.74
N PHE A 116 24.92 9.24 -8.03
CA PHE A 116 25.07 8.19 -7.02
C PHE A 116 26.55 7.92 -6.69
N ALA A 117 26.84 7.74 -5.41
CA ALA A 117 28.15 7.31 -4.91
C ALA A 117 27.98 6.23 -3.84
N LEU A 118 28.73 5.14 -3.97
CA LEU A 118 28.82 4.09 -2.95
C LEU A 118 29.76 4.57 -1.84
N GLU A 119 29.26 4.72 -0.61
CA GLU A 119 30.10 5.08 0.54
C GLU A 119 30.61 3.85 1.28
N ARG A 120 29.77 2.82 1.42
CA ARG A 120 30.11 1.60 2.14
C ARG A 120 29.28 0.42 1.64
N LEU A 121 29.94 -0.73 1.53
CA LEU A 121 29.31 -2.03 1.32
C LEU A 121 30.00 -3.04 2.23
N THR A 122 29.24 -3.71 3.08
CA THR A 122 29.67 -4.81 3.94
C THR A 122 28.67 -5.97 3.79
N PRO A 123 28.89 -7.14 4.41
CA PRO A 123 27.91 -8.23 4.40
C PRO A 123 26.53 -7.88 4.98
N THR A 124 26.42 -6.81 5.79
CA THR A 124 25.18 -6.43 6.48
C THR A 124 24.77 -4.97 6.25
N GLU A 125 25.57 -4.20 5.52
CA GLU A 125 25.38 -2.75 5.42
C GLU A 125 25.64 -2.25 3.99
N LEU A 126 24.73 -1.41 3.50
CA LEU A 126 24.88 -0.62 2.28
C LEU A 126 24.63 0.85 2.60
N ILE A 127 25.59 1.70 2.26
CA ILE A 127 25.47 3.16 2.36
C ILE A 127 25.74 3.79 1.02
N VAL A 128 24.79 4.60 0.56
CA VAL A 128 24.84 5.30 -0.73
C VAL A 128 24.50 6.77 -0.50
N SER A 129 25.23 7.68 -1.14
CA SER A 129 24.83 9.09 -1.25
C SER A 129 24.48 9.48 -2.67
N VAL A 130 23.59 10.46 -2.79
CA VAL A 130 23.06 10.98 -4.04
C VAL A 130 23.18 12.50 -4.07
N GLY A 131 24.04 13.01 -4.94
CA GLY A 131 24.13 14.42 -5.30
C GLY A 131 23.11 14.79 -6.38
N ASP A 132 22.74 16.08 -6.49
CA ASP A 132 21.74 16.59 -7.46
C ASP A 132 20.48 15.70 -7.57
N SER A 133 19.98 15.21 -6.43
CA SER A 133 18.76 14.38 -6.41
C SER A 133 17.61 15.19 -7.03
N PRO A 134 16.96 14.68 -8.10
CA PRO A 134 15.87 15.40 -8.75
C PRO A 134 14.68 15.58 -7.81
N PHE A 135 14.47 14.64 -6.87
CA PHE A 135 13.41 14.74 -5.87
C PHE A 135 13.70 15.86 -4.89
N ALA A 136 14.86 15.86 -4.23
CA ALA A 136 15.21 16.91 -3.26
C ALA A 136 15.27 18.30 -3.91
N ARG A 137 15.94 18.42 -5.08
CA ARG A 137 16.11 19.69 -5.78
C ARG A 137 14.78 20.31 -6.18
N VAL A 138 13.86 19.51 -6.73
CA VAL A 138 12.57 20.00 -7.23
C VAL A 138 11.54 20.15 -6.11
N TYR A 139 11.63 19.34 -5.05
CA TYR A 139 10.81 19.52 -3.87
C TYR A 139 11.08 20.89 -3.22
N GLY A 140 12.34 21.30 -3.18
CA GLY A 140 12.79 22.50 -2.51
C GLY A 140 12.96 22.27 -1.01
N ARG A 141 12.97 23.35 -0.22
CA ARG A 141 13.16 23.27 1.23
C ARG A 141 12.02 22.49 1.89
N ALA A 142 12.37 21.54 2.75
CA ALA A 142 11.46 20.69 3.49
C ALA A 142 11.84 20.61 4.98
N GLY A 143 10.89 20.21 5.83
CA GLY A 143 11.14 19.95 7.25
C GLY A 143 11.66 18.53 7.54
N ALA A 144 11.63 17.64 6.55
CA ALA A 144 12.05 16.24 6.66
C ALA A 144 12.61 15.75 5.30
N PRO A 145 13.37 14.64 5.28
CA PRO A 145 13.85 14.01 4.04
C PRO A 145 12.70 13.61 3.09
N VAL A 146 12.90 13.80 1.78
CA VAL A 146 11.83 13.70 0.77
C VAL A 146 12.11 12.74 -0.38
N CYS A 147 13.28 12.10 -0.44
CA CYS A 147 13.65 11.22 -1.56
C CYS A 147 13.06 9.81 -1.41
N HIS A 148 11.74 9.73 -1.16
CA HIS A 148 11.03 8.49 -0.86
C HIS A 148 11.15 7.43 -1.96
N LEU A 149 11.06 7.84 -3.24
CA LEU A 149 11.22 6.93 -4.37
C LEU A 149 12.65 6.37 -4.46
N THR A 150 13.68 7.21 -4.30
CA THR A 150 15.08 6.79 -4.26
C THR A 150 15.33 5.82 -3.11
N ARG A 151 14.76 6.12 -1.92
CA ARG A 151 14.83 5.23 -0.75
C ARG A 151 14.29 3.83 -1.08
N GLY A 152 13.12 3.73 -1.72
CA GLY A 152 12.54 2.45 -2.13
C GLY A 152 13.39 1.69 -3.15
N VAL A 153 13.96 2.38 -4.15
CA VAL A 153 14.86 1.76 -5.13
C VAL A 153 16.12 1.21 -4.46
N LEU A 154 16.74 2.01 -3.58
CA LEU A 154 17.93 1.59 -2.83
C LEU A 154 17.61 0.45 -1.84
N GLN A 155 16.41 0.41 -1.30
CA GLN A 155 15.96 -0.71 -0.47
C GLN A 155 15.88 -2.02 -1.28
N ALA A 156 15.32 -1.99 -2.50
CA ALA A 156 15.31 -3.17 -3.38
C ALA A 156 16.73 -3.67 -3.69
N LEU A 157 17.64 -2.74 -3.98
CA LEU A 157 19.06 -3.03 -4.21
C LEU A 157 19.70 -3.64 -2.97
N ALA A 158 19.55 -3.00 -1.82
CA ALA A 158 20.13 -3.45 -0.57
C ALA A 158 19.66 -4.86 -0.22
N SER A 159 18.37 -5.14 -0.30
CA SER A 159 17.85 -6.49 -0.01
C SER A 159 18.36 -7.54 -0.97
N THR A 160 18.54 -7.18 -2.24
CA THR A 160 19.09 -8.10 -3.24
C THR A 160 20.57 -8.41 -2.96
N VAL A 161 21.37 -7.40 -2.65
CA VAL A 161 22.83 -7.54 -2.50
C VAL A 161 23.22 -8.14 -1.15
N LEU A 162 22.51 -7.76 -0.09
CA LEU A 162 22.71 -8.29 1.26
C LEU A 162 22.02 -9.64 1.45
N GLU A 163 21.21 -10.08 0.48
CA GLU A 163 20.47 -11.35 0.53
C GLU A 163 19.59 -11.48 1.78
N ALA A 164 19.05 -10.35 2.25
CA ALA A 164 18.23 -10.25 3.45
C ALA A 164 17.19 -9.13 3.30
N PRO A 165 15.99 -9.25 3.91
CA PRO A 165 15.08 -8.12 4.02
C PRO A 165 15.75 -7.03 4.86
N VAL A 166 15.89 -5.83 4.28
CA VAL A 166 16.49 -4.69 4.95
C VAL A 166 15.66 -3.45 4.68
N ALA A 167 15.62 -2.55 5.67
CA ALA A 167 15.07 -1.22 5.49
C ALA A 167 16.19 -0.26 5.10
N VAL A 168 15.87 0.76 4.30
CA VAL A 168 16.78 1.87 4.01
C VAL A 168 16.17 3.16 4.54
N GLU A 169 16.96 3.93 5.29
CA GLU A 169 16.60 5.24 5.80
C GLU A 169 17.35 6.34 5.04
N GLU A 170 16.67 7.45 4.76
CA GLU A 170 17.34 8.66 4.27
C GLU A 170 17.76 9.50 5.48
N THR A 171 19.03 9.44 5.85
CA THR A 171 19.57 10.06 7.07
C THR A 171 20.03 11.49 6.85
N ALA A 172 20.25 11.89 5.60
CA ALA A 172 20.50 13.27 5.20
C ALA A 172 19.80 13.55 3.87
N CYS A 173 19.33 14.79 3.66
CA CYS A 173 18.65 15.18 2.43
C CYS A 173 18.99 16.61 2.03
N ALA A 174 19.18 16.86 0.74
CA ALA A 174 19.42 18.22 0.24
C ALA A 174 18.23 19.16 0.49
N ALA A 175 17.01 18.63 0.51
CA ALA A 175 15.80 19.40 0.84
C ALA A 175 15.78 19.90 2.29
N VAL A 176 16.52 19.23 3.20
CA VAL A 176 16.65 19.66 4.62
C VAL A 176 17.97 20.39 4.91
N GLY A 177 18.76 20.69 3.86
CA GLY A 177 19.99 21.47 3.98
C GLY A 177 21.30 20.66 3.99
N ALA A 178 21.27 19.35 3.76
CA ALA A 178 22.49 18.57 3.56
C ALA A 178 23.10 18.83 2.17
N GLU A 179 24.40 18.62 2.01
CA GLU A 179 25.07 18.75 0.71
C GLU A 179 24.64 17.65 -0.28
N ARG A 180 24.49 16.42 0.23
CA ARG A 180 24.05 15.24 -0.52
C ARG A 180 22.95 14.53 0.26
N CYS A 181 22.08 13.82 -0.46
CA CYS A 181 21.13 12.92 0.19
C CYS A 181 21.86 11.63 0.56
N ARG A 182 21.71 11.15 1.80
CA ARG A 182 22.42 9.97 2.30
C ARG A 182 21.43 8.89 2.69
N PHE A 183 21.67 7.67 2.24
CA PHE A 183 20.81 6.52 2.43
C PHE A 183 21.58 5.39 3.08
N GLU A 184 21.05 4.88 4.18
CA GLU A 184 21.69 3.87 5.01
C GLU A 184 20.76 2.69 5.23
N THR A 185 21.27 1.49 5.06
CA THR A 185 20.57 0.30 5.56
C THR A 185 20.46 0.37 7.07
N ARG A 186 19.25 0.16 7.58
CA ARG A 186 19.01 -0.12 8.99
C ARG A 186 18.77 -1.60 9.15
N ALA A 187 19.24 -2.15 10.27
CA ALA A 187 18.72 -3.43 10.75
C ALA A 187 17.20 -3.31 10.78
N ASP A 188 16.53 -4.14 10.00
CA ASP A 188 15.09 -4.06 9.83
C ASP A 188 14.42 -4.48 11.14
N ARG A 189 14.20 -3.53 12.05
CA ARG A 189 13.40 -3.77 13.26
C ARG A 189 11.91 -3.94 12.93
N ARG A 190 11.50 -3.80 11.66
CA ARG A 190 10.18 -4.25 11.17
C ARG A 190 10.23 -5.69 10.64
N ALA A 191 11.42 -6.29 10.45
CA ALA A 191 11.59 -7.71 10.12
C ALA A 191 11.49 -8.64 11.35
N ASP A 192 11.46 -8.07 12.56
CA ASP A 192 10.55 -8.59 13.57
C ASP A 192 9.14 -8.27 13.08
N ALA A 193 8.67 -9.01 12.07
CA ALA A 193 7.42 -8.75 11.37
C ALA A 193 6.33 -8.55 12.42
N ALA A 194 5.86 -7.31 12.55
CA ALA A 194 4.72 -7.03 13.40
C ALA A 194 3.62 -7.98 12.92
N LEU A 195 3.25 -8.91 13.81
CA LEU A 195 2.30 -9.97 13.53
C LEU A 195 1.00 -9.40 12.94
N LEU A 196 0.64 -8.20 13.40
CA LEU A 196 -0.56 -7.47 13.03
C LEU A 196 -0.20 -6.39 11.99
N ARG A 197 -0.96 -6.33 10.90
CA ARG A 197 -0.78 -5.34 9.82
C ARG A 197 -1.59 -4.07 10.01
N GLY A 198 -2.73 -4.17 10.67
CA GLY A 198 -3.64 -3.05 10.92
C GLY A 198 -4.95 -3.52 11.55
N VAL A 199 -5.75 -2.57 12.02
CA VAL A 199 -7.12 -2.82 12.48
C VAL A 199 -8.03 -2.87 11.27
N LEU A 200 -8.79 -3.95 11.11
CA LEU A 200 -9.83 -4.07 10.08
C LEU A 200 -11.15 -3.49 10.57
N HIS A 201 -11.60 -3.93 11.74
CA HIS A 201 -12.83 -3.45 12.35
C HIS A 201 -12.83 -3.61 13.87
N ILE A 202 -13.76 -2.90 14.51
CA ILE A 202 -14.11 -3.04 15.92
C ILE A 202 -15.51 -3.65 15.99
N GLY A 203 -15.62 -4.84 16.57
CA GLY A 203 -16.88 -5.55 16.72
C GLY A 203 -17.66 -5.09 17.94
N ILE A 204 -18.94 -4.80 17.76
CA ILE A 204 -19.88 -4.36 18.80
C ILE A 204 -21.09 -5.28 18.74
N VAL A 205 -21.38 -5.99 19.82
CA VAL A 205 -22.53 -6.91 19.86
C VAL A 205 -23.80 -6.14 20.20
N VAL A 206 -24.88 -6.41 19.46
CA VAL A 206 -26.18 -5.75 19.59
C VAL A 206 -27.31 -6.77 19.70
N ASP A 207 -28.43 -6.38 20.35
CA ASP A 207 -29.63 -7.25 20.45
C ASP A 207 -30.37 -7.37 19.12
N ASP A 208 -30.56 -6.23 18.46
CA ASP A 208 -31.28 -6.11 17.20
C ASP A 208 -30.43 -5.27 16.25
N LEU A 209 -29.93 -5.92 15.20
CA LEU A 209 -29.07 -5.29 14.21
C LEU A 209 -29.80 -4.16 13.48
N GLU A 210 -31.05 -4.38 13.07
CA GLU A 210 -31.80 -3.41 12.28
C GLU A 210 -32.20 -2.19 13.12
N GLN A 211 -32.57 -2.37 14.38
CA GLN A 211 -32.80 -1.27 15.32
C GLN A 211 -31.52 -0.47 15.55
N SER A 212 -30.40 -1.15 15.79
CA SER A 212 -29.12 -0.49 16.03
C SER A 212 -28.69 0.32 14.81
N LEU A 213 -28.77 -0.25 13.60
CA LEU A 213 -28.44 0.47 12.38
C LEU A 213 -29.31 1.72 12.20
N ARG A 214 -30.62 1.65 12.44
CA ARG A 214 -31.50 2.83 12.38
C ARG A 214 -31.07 3.92 13.35
N GLU A 215 -30.73 3.57 14.59
CA GLU A 215 -30.28 4.55 15.58
C GLU A 215 -28.94 5.17 15.22
N TRP A 216 -27.97 4.36 14.79
CA TRP A 216 -26.65 4.85 14.36
C TRP A 216 -26.78 5.80 13.16
N GLN A 217 -27.60 5.45 12.16
CA GLN A 217 -27.89 6.32 11.03
C GLN A 217 -28.57 7.62 11.46
N ARG A 218 -29.58 7.54 12.33
CA ARG A 218 -30.36 8.69 12.80
C ARG A 218 -29.52 9.67 13.62
N VAL A 219 -28.68 9.16 14.52
CA VAL A 219 -27.92 9.97 15.48
C VAL A 219 -26.62 10.49 14.85
N PHE A 220 -25.90 9.64 14.13
CA PHE A 220 -24.54 9.95 13.65
C PHE A 220 -24.43 10.12 12.13
N GLY A 221 -25.49 9.85 11.37
CA GLY A 221 -25.48 10.01 9.91
C GLY A 221 -24.54 9.06 9.18
N VAL A 222 -24.14 7.95 9.81
CA VAL A 222 -23.20 6.97 9.22
C VAL A 222 -23.85 6.16 8.11
N SER A 223 -23.08 5.81 7.08
CA SER A 223 -23.52 4.90 6.02
C SER A 223 -23.37 3.44 6.46
N VAL A 224 -24.36 2.62 6.12
CA VAL A 224 -24.30 1.17 6.28
C VAL A 224 -23.64 0.57 5.05
N GLY A 225 -22.52 -0.10 5.26
CA GLY A 225 -21.77 -0.83 4.24
C GLY A 225 -22.26 -2.26 4.09
N ASP A 226 -21.29 -3.16 3.91
CA ASP A 226 -21.56 -4.58 3.67
C ASP A 226 -22.34 -5.24 4.80
N ARG A 227 -23.14 -6.24 4.43
CA ARG A 227 -23.88 -7.10 5.36
C ARG A 227 -23.50 -8.54 5.08
N TRP A 228 -23.35 -9.35 6.13
CA TRP A 228 -23.04 -10.76 6.01
C TRP A 228 -23.81 -11.56 7.05
N GLN A 229 -24.16 -12.80 6.71
CA GLN A 229 -24.81 -13.72 7.63
C GLN A 229 -24.13 -15.07 7.52
N SER A 230 -23.82 -15.67 8.66
CA SER A 230 -23.24 -17.01 8.75
C SER A 230 -24.33 -18.06 8.91
N ASP A 231 -24.06 -19.29 8.46
CA ASP A 231 -24.91 -20.46 8.71
C ASP A 231 -25.00 -20.85 10.20
N VAL A 232 -24.10 -20.31 11.03
CA VAL A 232 -24.02 -20.61 12.47
C VAL A 232 -24.77 -19.61 13.35
N GLY A 233 -25.59 -18.75 12.74
CA GLY A 233 -26.47 -17.82 13.47
C GLY A 233 -25.75 -16.54 13.92
N VAL A 234 -25.09 -15.86 12.99
CA VAL A 234 -24.49 -14.53 13.17
C VAL A 234 -24.92 -13.67 12.02
N LYS A 235 -25.43 -12.48 12.31
CA LYS A 235 -25.62 -11.41 11.32
C LYS A 235 -24.68 -10.27 11.65
N VAL A 236 -24.06 -9.71 10.63
CA VAL A 236 -23.17 -8.56 10.78
C VAL A 236 -23.50 -7.48 9.76
N ALA A 237 -23.31 -6.23 10.15
CA ALA A 237 -23.33 -5.08 9.26
C ALA A 237 -22.19 -4.12 9.60
N PHE A 238 -21.55 -3.58 8.57
CA PHE A 238 -20.43 -2.66 8.73
C PHE A 238 -20.86 -1.20 8.64
N LEU A 239 -20.30 -0.36 9.48
CA LEU A 239 -20.43 1.10 9.44
C LEU A 239 -19.05 1.70 9.15
N ASP A 240 -18.92 2.45 8.06
CA ASP A 240 -17.68 3.16 7.75
C ASP A 240 -17.63 4.50 8.50
N VAL A 241 -16.61 4.67 9.35
CA VAL A 241 -16.40 5.85 10.18
C VAL A 241 -14.98 6.38 9.94
N ALA A 242 -14.85 7.40 9.09
CA ALA A 242 -13.59 8.12 8.83
C ALA A 242 -12.38 7.20 8.54
N GLY A 243 -12.59 6.14 7.75
CA GLY A 243 -11.54 5.19 7.37
C GLY A 243 -11.31 4.03 8.35
N THR A 244 -12.13 3.93 9.41
CA THR A 244 -12.23 2.75 10.29
C THR A 244 -13.61 2.12 10.14
N ARG A 245 -13.72 0.80 10.37
CA ARG A 245 -15.00 0.09 10.32
C ARG A 245 -15.46 -0.31 11.71
N LEU A 246 -16.74 -0.08 11.99
CA LEU A 246 -17.43 -0.71 13.10
C LEU A 246 -18.25 -1.87 12.56
N GLU A 247 -18.13 -3.04 13.17
CA GLU A 247 -18.94 -4.21 12.85
C GLU A 247 -20.02 -4.35 13.93
N LEU A 248 -21.29 -4.16 13.58
CA LEU A 248 -22.39 -4.49 14.46
C LEU A 248 -22.72 -5.97 14.30
N VAL A 249 -22.73 -6.71 15.41
CA VAL A 249 -22.89 -8.17 15.43
C VAL A 249 -24.15 -8.55 16.20
N GLU A 250 -25.10 -9.19 15.53
CA GLU A 250 -26.29 -9.81 16.16
C GLU A 250 -26.10 -11.33 16.14
N TYR A 251 -26.13 -11.95 17.32
CA TYR A 251 -26.13 -13.40 17.45
C TYR A 251 -27.55 -13.95 17.41
N THR A 252 -27.85 -14.79 16.43
CA THR A 252 -29.18 -15.36 16.16
C THR A 252 -29.27 -16.86 16.35
N GLY A 253 -28.18 -17.51 16.76
CA GLY A 253 -28.08 -18.95 16.97
C GLY A 253 -27.18 -19.31 18.16
N PRO A 254 -26.95 -20.61 18.43
CA PRO A 254 -26.25 -21.10 19.63
C PRO A 254 -24.72 -20.95 19.52
N ILE A 255 -24.23 -19.79 19.08
CA ILE A 255 -22.81 -19.58 18.81
C ILE A 255 -21.95 -19.71 20.08
N VAL A 256 -22.49 -19.30 21.22
CA VAL A 256 -21.85 -19.40 22.53
C VAL A 256 -21.71 -20.86 22.96
N GLU A 257 -22.70 -21.69 22.64
CA GLU A 257 -22.63 -23.13 22.94
C GLU A 257 -21.54 -23.80 22.10
N ARG A 258 -21.33 -23.33 20.86
CA ARG A 258 -20.36 -23.90 19.94
C ARG A 258 -18.92 -23.47 20.19
N PHE A 259 -18.68 -22.20 20.50
CA PHE A 259 -17.33 -21.62 20.61
C PHE A 259 -16.99 -21.11 22.01
N GLY A 260 -17.90 -21.31 22.97
CA GLY A 260 -17.70 -20.95 24.36
C GLY A 260 -17.96 -19.47 24.67
N PRO A 261 -17.70 -19.07 25.92
CA PRO A 261 -18.09 -17.76 26.46
C PRO A 261 -17.27 -16.59 25.91
N VAL A 262 -16.21 -16.86 25.13
CA VAL A 262 -15.41 -15.79 24.49
C VAL A 262 -16.25 -15.05 23.45
N LEU A 263 -17.13 -15.75 22.73
CA LEU A 263 -18.07 -15.17 21.77
C LEU A 263 -19.44 -14.84 22.39
N ALA A 264 -19.54 -14.88 23.73
CA ALA A 264 -20.75 -14.44 24.40
C ALA A 264 -20.90 -12.93 24.34
N ARG A 265 -22.15 -12.47 24.34
CA ARG A 265 -22.47 -11.04 24.43
C ARG A 265 -21.75 -10.43 25.63
N ARG A 266 -20.99 -9.38 25.36
CA ARG A 266 -20.45 -8.44 26.35
C ARG A 266 -21.07 -7.08 26.05
N GLU A 267 -21.36 -6.30 27.09
CA GLU A 267 -21.82 -4.93 26.87
C GLU A 267 -20.71 -4.12 26.19
N GLY A 268 -21.05 -3.45 25.08
CA GLY A 268 -20.13 -2.58 24.35
C GLY A 268 -19.24 -3.31 23.33
N VAL A 269 -17.97 -2.90 23.25
CA VAL A 269 -16.99 -3.45 22.30
C VAL A 269 -16.69 -4.90 22.66
N HIS A 270 -16.92 -5.79 21.69
CA HIS A 270 -16.76 -7.22 21.84
C HIS A 270 -15.35 -7.68 21.48
N HIS A 271 -14.82 -7.25 20.34
CA HIS A 271 -13.48 -7.61 19.87
C HIS A 271 -12.88 -6.53 18.98
N VAL A 272 -11.56 -6.61 18.77
CA VAL A 272 -10.87 -5.86 17.72
C VAL A 272 -10.29 -6.86 16.74
N CYS A 273 -10.58 -6.64 15.45
CA CYS A 273 -10.09 -7.48 14.37
C CYS A 273 -8.84 -6.88 13.74
N PHE A 274 -7.78 -7.68 13.64
CA PHE A 274 -6.51 -7.29 13.04
C PHE A 274 -6.21 -8.11 11.79
N ALA A 275 -5.72 -7.44 10.76
CA ALA A 275 -5.22 -8.08 9.55
C ALA A 275 -3.88 -8.78 9.81
N VAL A 276 -3.74 -9.99 9.26
CA VAL A 276 -2.49 -10.75 9.18
C VAL A 276 -2.27 -11.23 7.74
N ASP A 277 -1.01 -11.35 7.30
CA ASP A 277 -0.72 -11.81 5.94
C ASP A 277 -1.00 -13.31 5.77
N ASP A 278 -0.61 -14.09 6.78
CA ASP A 278 -0.75 -15.54 6.84
C ASP A 278 -1.30 -15.93 8.22
N LEU A 279 -2.54 -16.40 8.24
CA LEU A 279 -3.25 -16.76 9.46
C LEU A 279 -2.61 -17.97 10.13
N ASP A 280 -2.14 -18.96 9.38
CA ASP A 280 -1.60 -20.18 9.96
C ASP A 280 -0.25 -19.89 10.63
N ALA A 281 0.61 -19.10 9.97
CA ALA A 281 1.85 -18.61 10.57
C ALA A 281 1.57 -17.74 11.81
N ALA A 282 0.57 -16.86 11.74
CA ALA A 282 0.21 -16.00 12.85
C ALA A 282 -0.29 -16.79 14.06
N LEU A 283 -1.14 -17.82 13.83
CA LEU A 283 -1.63 -18.72 14.86
C LEU A 283 -0.50 -19.55 15.50
N GLY A 284 0.50 -19.96 14.72
CA GLY A 284 1.72 -20.58 15.26
C GLY A 284 2.48 -19.64 16.20
N ALA A 285 2.66 -18.39 15.78
CA ALA A 285 3.40 -17.39 16.55
C ALA A 285 2.69 -16.99 17.86
N VAL A 286 1.37 -16.80 17.85
CA VAL A 286 0.62 -16.46 19.09
C VAL A 286 0.62 -17.63 20.09
N ARG A 287 0.52 -18.87 19.62
CA ARG A 287 0.60 -20.06 20.48
C ARG A 287 1.98 -20.20 21.12
N ALA A 288 3.04 -19.98 20.33
CA ALA A 288 4.42 -19.97 20.85
C ALA A 288 4.66 -18.88 21.90
N ARG A 289 3.87 -17.80 21.86
CA ARG A 289 3.89 -16.69 22.82
C ARG A 289 2.90 -16.86 23.99
N GLY A 290 2.25 -18.02 24.10
CA GLY A 290 1.37 -18.35 25.22
C GLY A 290 -0.08 -17.86 25.11
N LEU A 291 -0.48 -17.25 24.00
CA LEU A 291 -1.89 -16.91 23.76
C LEU A 291 -2.64 -18.14 23.21
N ARG A 292 -3.87 -18.32 23.67
CA ARG A 292 -4.73 -19.44 23.26
C ARG A 292 -5.71 -19.01 22.17
N VAL A 293 -5.94 -19.92 21.23
CA VAL A 293 -6.92 -19.75 20.16
C VAL A 293 -8.23 -20.36 20.63
N VAL A 294 -9.35 -19.68 20.41
CA VAL A 294 -10.69 -20.19 20.73
C VAL A 294 -10.91 -21.51 19.97
N PRO A 295 -11.40 -22.57 20.63
CA PRO A 295 -11.67 -23.85 19.96
C PRO A 295 -12.60 -23.70 18.75
N GLY A 296 -12.34 -24.43 17.67
CA GLY A 296 -13.17 -24.41 16.47
C GLY A 296 -12.74 -23.42 15.38
N PHE A 297 -11.67 -22.65 15.60
CA PHE A 297 -11.04 -21.77 14.60
C PHE A 297 -9.74 -22.40 14.02
N PRO A 298 -9.31 -22.01 12.81
CA PRO A 298 -9.84 -20.93 11.95
C PRO A 298 -11.11 -21.29 11.17
N LEU A 299 -11.88 -20.28 10.74
CA LEU A 299 -13.11 -20.39 9.95
C LEU A 299 -13.18 -19.33 8.84
N GLU A 300 -14.13 -19.47 7.91
CA GLU A 300 -14.48 -18.41 6.95
C GLU A 300 -15.36 -17.36 7.62
N GLY A 301 -14.92 -16.11 7.61
CA GLY A 301 -15.64 -14.94 8.10
C GLY A 301 -16.08 -13.98 6.98
N ALA A 302 -16.63 -12.83 7.34
CA ALA A 302 -17.11 -11.83 6.37
C ALA A 302 -16.00 -11.34 5.42
N HIS A 303 -14.79 -11.10 5.94
CA HIS A 303 -13.68 -10.50 5.18
C HIS A 303 -12.57 -11.48 4.75
N GLY A 304 -12.56 -12.72 5.26
CA GLY A 304 -11.55 -13.71 4.93
C GLY A 304 -11.50 -14.86 5.92
N ARG A 305 -10.36 -15.54 6.03
CA ARG A 305 -10.14 -16.56 7.06
C ARG A 305 -9.92 -15.86 8.39
N ILE A 306 -10.59 -16.31 9.43
CA ILE A 306 -10.59 -15.67 10.75
C ILE A 306 -10.28 -16.66 11.86
N ALA A 307 -9.73 -16.16 12.96
CA ALA A 307 -9.58 -16.89 14.20
C ALA A 307 -9.67 -15.95 15.41
N PHE A 308 -10.46 -16.32 16.40
CA PHE A 308 -10.53 -15.61 17.67
C PHE A 308 -9.49 -16.15 18.65
N LEU A 309 -8.86 -15.25 19.39
CA LEU A 309 -8.02 -15.57 20.54
C LEU A 309 -8.85 -15.45 21.83
N GLU A 310 -8.46 -16.22 22.84
CA GLU A 310 -8.98 -15.97 24.19
C GLU A 310 -8.59 -14.56 24.67
N PRO A 311 -9.38 -13.95 25.59
CA PRO A 311 -9.09 -12.63 26.12
C PRO A 311 -7.64 -12.49 26.58
N GLU A 312 -6.95 -11.44 26.14
CA GLU A 312 -5.58 -11.17 26.57
C GLU A 312 -5.55 -10.93 28.09
N PRO A 313 -4.64 -11.56 28.85
CA PRO A 313 -4.71 -11.56 30.33
C PRO A 313 -4.64 -10.18 30.99
N THR A 314 -3.97 -9.21 30.38
CA THR A 314 -3.72 -7.89 30.97
C THR A 314 -4.89 -6.92 30.75
N THR A 315 -5.46 -6.96 29.55
CA THR A 315 -6.47 -5.99 29.08
C THR A 315 -7.87 -6.59 28.98
N GLY A 316 -7.99 -7.91 28.96
CA GLY A 316 -9.23 -8.62 28.66
C GLY A 316 -9.67 -8.49 27.20
N LEU A 317 -8.83 -7.95 26.31
CA LEU A 317 -9.18 -7.73 24.91
C LEU A 317 -9.37 -9.06 24.19
N VAL A 318 -10.55 -9.26 23.60
CA VAL A 318 -10.78 -10.32 22.63
C VAL A 318 -10.23 -9.87 21.28
N THR A 319 -9.32 -10.67 20.74
CA THR A 319 -8.64 -10.39 19.47
C THR A 319 -9.16 -11.32 18.40
N GLU A 320 -9.60 -10.78 17.28
CA GLU A 320 -9.83 -11.53 16.05
C GLU A 320 -8.63 -11.32 15.11
N LEU A 321 -8.06 -12.39 14.60
CA LEU A 321 -7.08 -12.34 13.52
C LEU A 321 -7.78 -12.69 12.21
N CYS A 322 -7.61 -11.86 11.19
CA CYS A 322 -8.18 -12.09 9.87
C CYS A 322 -7.09 -12.04 8.79
N GLN A 323 -7.08 -13.05 7.93
CA GLN A 323 -6.37 -13.01 6.65
C GLN A 323 -7.39 -12.65 5.56
N PRO A 324 -7.39 -11.40 5.04
CA PRO A 324 -8.38 -10.94 4.08
C PRO A 324 -8.28 -11.67 2.73
N ARG A 325 -9.40 -11.76 1.99
CA ARG A 325 -9.43 -12.38 0.64
C ARG A 325 -8.74 -11.55 -0.47
N GLY A 326 -8.19 -10.39 -0.13
CA GLY A 326 -7.49 -9.47 -1.04
C GLY A 326 -6.34 -8.74 -0.31
N PRO A 327 -5.54 -7.91 -1.00
CA PRO A 327 -4.47 -7.16 -0.35
C PRO A 327 -5.06 -6.26 0.75
N ALA A 328 -4.46 -6.34 1.95
CA ALA A 328 -4.80 -5.53 3.13
C ALA A 328 -4.54 -4.04 2.91
#